data_AF-A0A3D4B480-F1
#
_entry.id   AF-A0A3D4B480-F1
#
_cell.length_a   1.000
_cell.length_b   1.000
_cell.length_c   1.000
_cell.angle_alpha   90.00
_cell.angle_beta   90.00
_cell.angle_gamma   90.00
#
_symmetry.space_group_name_H-M   'P 1'
#
loop_
_entity.id
_entity.type
_entity.pdbx_description
1 polymer ?
#
loop_
_entity_poly.entity_id
_entity_poly.type
_entity_poly.pdbx_seq_one_letter_code
_entity_poly.pdbx_strand_id
1 'polypeptide(L)'
;VDLGVNHFDCARCYGDSLRKLGLAIKEGVVQRGELIISGRLCCHSAARWGGYGEGAPDYSAERALADMEDQLKILGIDTFNAMLIHDPGDIEPTLTPD
;
A
#
# COMPACT_ATOMS: atom_id res chain seq x y z
N VAL A 1 1.86 20.06 1.05
CA VAL A 1 2.11 19.97 2.51
C VAL A 1 1.95 21.33 3.17
N ASP A 2 2.52 22.38 2.59
CA ASP A 2 2.46 23.78 3.07
C ASP A 2 1.06 24.35 3.36
N LEU A 3 0.01 23.80 2.72
CA LEU A 3 -1.38 24.18 2.95
C LEU A 3 -2.03 23.43 4.14
N GLY A 4 -1.26 22.62 4.88
CA GLY A 4 -1.75 21.81 6.01
C GLY A 4 -2.29 20.43 5.62
N VAL A 5 -2.33 20.08 4.33
CA VAL A 5 -2.68 18.72 3.87
C VAL A 5 -1.42 17.91 3.67
N ASN A 6 -1.20 16.94 4.56
CA ASN A 6 0.00 16.11 4.61
C ASN A 6 -0.27 14.60 4.70
N HIS A 7 -1.54 14.19 4.63
CA HIS A 7 -1.93 12.78 4.55
C HIS A 7 -2.06 12.35 3.09
N PHE A 8 -1.30 11.32 2.73
CA PHE A 8 -1.34 10.69 1.42
C PHE A 8 -1.77 9.23 1.56
N ASP A 9 -2.92 8.90 0.96
CA ASP A 9 -3.40 7.53 0.85
C ASP A 9 -2.85 6.88 -0.43
N CYS A 10 -2.31 5.68 -0.29
CA CYS A 10 -1.61 4.98 -1.35
C CYS A 10 -1.99 3.51 -1.40
N ALA A 11 -1.92 2.94 -2.60
CA ALA A 11 -2.14 1.52 -2.82
C ALA A 11 -1.39 1.09 -4.08
N ARG A 12 -0.85 -0.13 -4.09
CA ARG A 12 -0.18 -0.70 -5.29
C ARG A 12 -1.06 -0.71 -6.52
N CYS A 13 -2.35 -0.93 -6.32
CA CYS A 13 -3.36 -1.05 -7.36
C CYS A 13 -3.81 0.31 -7.94
N TYR A 14 -3.28 1.44 -7.46
CA TYR A 14 -3.54 2.78 -8.00
C TYR A 14 -2.56 3.17 -9.13
N GLY A 15 -2.07 2.19 -9.89
CA GLY A 15 -1.12 2.41 -10.97
C GLY A 15 0.21 2.99 -10.48
N ASP A 16 0.68 4.07 -11.11
CA ASP A 16 2.02 4.65 -10.87
C ASP A 16 2.08 5.64 -9.67
N SER A 17 1.05 5.67 -8.82
CA SER A 17 0.94 6.66 -7.73
C SER A 17 2.04 6.51 -6.67
N LEU A 18 2.34 5.28 -6.23
CA LEU A 18 3.39 5.00 -5.25
C LEU A 18 4.75 5.51 -5.72
N ARG A 19 5.12 5.23 -6.99
CA ARG A 19 6.41 5.66 -7.54
C ARG A 19 6.52 7.18 -7.62
N LYS A 20 5.43 7.88 -7.97
CA LYS A 20 5.40 9.35 -8.03
C LYS A 20 5.59 9.98 -6.66
N LEU A 21 4.92 9.46 -5.63
CA LEU A 21 5.13 9.91 -4.24
C LEU A 21 6.56 9.60 -3.78
N GLY A 22 7.04 8.38 -4.03
CA GLY A 22 8.41 7.99 -3.69
C GLY A 22 9.47 8.88 -4.35
N LEU A 23 9.26 9.28 -5.61
CA LEU A 23 10.14 10.23 -6.30
C LEU A 23 10.12 11.61 -5.63
N ALA A 24 8.95 12.12 -5.23
CA ALA A 24 8.86 13.40 -4.53
C ALA A 24 9.60 13.38 -3.19
N ILE A 25 9.53 12.27 -2.46
CA ILE A 25 10.30 12.07 -1.21
C ILE A 25 11.80 12.01 -1.51
N LYS A 26 12.20 11.18 -2.48
CA LYS A 26 13.60 10.97 -2.87
C LYS A 26 14.31 12.25 -3.31
N GLU A 27 13.64 13.05 -4.13
CA GLU A 27 14.20 14.31 -4.66
C GLU A 27 14.07 15.47 -3.67
N GLY A 28 13.56 15.23 -2.46
CA GLY A 28 13.45 16.22 -1.40
C GLY A 28 12.39 17.30 -1.64
N VAL A 29 11.45 17.07 -2.58
CA VAL A 29 10.28 17.94 -2.80
C VAL A 29 9.42 18.01 -1.54
N VAL A 30 9.33 16.88 -0.84
CA VAL A 30 8.74 16.73 0.50
C VAL A 30 9.66 15.88 1.36
N GLN A 31 9.74 16.17 2.65
CA GLN A 31 10.47 15.37 3.62
C GLN A 31 9.61 14.22 4.12
N ARG A 32 10.16 13.02 4.33
CA ARG A 32 9.37 11.90 4.86
C ARG A 32 8.70 12.23 6.20
N GLY A 33 9.38 13.00 7.05
CA GLY A 33 8.94 13.32 8.42
C GLY A 33 7.72 14.24 8.52
N GLU A 34 7.37 14.98 7.46
CA GLU A 34 6.17 15.83 7.44
C GLU A 34 4.92 15.12 6.93
N LEU A 35 5.06 13.88 6.42
CA LEU A 35 3.99 13.13 5.79
C LEU A 35 3.37 12.07 6.72
N ILE A 36 2.05 11.94 6.62
CA ILE A 36 1.30 10.77 7.07
C ILE A 36 1.01 9.95 5.82
N ILE A 37 1.46 8.69 5.77
CA ILE A 37 1.23 7.82 4.62
C ILE A 37 0.41 6.61 5.06
N SER A 38 -0.80 6.45 4.51
CA SER A 38 -1.56 5.21 4.61
C SER A 38 -1.34 4.35 3.36
N GLY A 39 -1.09 3.06 3.58
CA GLY A 39 -1.05 2.03 2.54
C GLY A 39 -2.34 1.20 2.52
N ARG A 40 -2.58 0.51 1.41
CA ARG A 40 -3.64 -0.51 1.30
C ARG A 40 -3.09 -1.80 0.72
N LEU A 41 -3.46 -2.93 1.32
CA LEU A 41 -3.10 -4.28 0.86
C LEU A 41 -3.84 -4.62 -0.43
N CYS A 42 -3.16 -4.64 -1.58
CA CYS A 42 -3.80 -4.95 -2.88
C CYS A 42 -3.74 -6.45 -3.19
N CYS A 43 -4.31 -7.27 -2.32
CA CYS A 43 -4.30 -8.73 -2.43
C CYS A 43 -5.52 -9.31 -3.15
N HIS A 44 -6.24 -8.48 -3.90
CA HIS A 44 -7.50 -8.80 -4.59
C HIS A 44 -7.34 -9.71 -5.83
N SER A 45 -6.14 -10.20 -6.12
CA SER A 45 -5.90 -11.19 -7.18
C SER A 45 -4.70 -12.10 -6.88
N ALA A 46 -4.66 -13.25 -7.54
CA ALA A 46 -3.54 -14.17 -7.54
C ALA A 46 -2.32 -13.63 -8.32
N ALA A 47 -2.52 -12.61 -9.15
CA ALA A 47 -1.43 -11.95 -9.86
C ALA A 47 -0.64 -11.04 -8.93
N ARG A 48 0.70 -11.08 -9.07
CA ARG A 48 1.62 -10.24 -8.30
C ARG A 48 1.38 -8.73 -8.50
N TRP A 49 0.78 -8.35 -9.63
CA TRP A 49 0.54 -6.96 -10.05
C TRP A 49 -0.87 -6.73 -10.63
N GLY A 50 -1.75 -7.73 -10.55
CA GLY A 50 -3.03 -7.69 -11.25
C GLY A 50 -4.06 -6.84 -10.50
N GLY A 51 -4.96 -6.22 -11.25
CA GLY A 51 -6.17 -5.61 -10.74
C GLY A 51 -7.14 -6.66 -10.16
N TYR A 52 -8.42 -6.33 -10.06
CA TYR A 52 -9.44 -7.32 -9.72
C TYR A 52 -9.57 -8.38 -10.82
N GLY A 53 -9.88 -9.62 -10.44
CA GLY A 53 -10.38 -10.66 -11.37
C GLY A 53 -9.36 -11.69 -11.87
N GLU A 54 -8.08 -11.59 -11.50
CA GLU A 54 -7.08 -12.60 -11.85
C GLU A 54 -6.92 -13.65 -10.73
N GLY A 55 -7.79 -14.65 -10.69
CA GLY A 55 -7.75 -15.73 -9.69
C GLY A 55 -8.34 -15.34 -8.33
N ALA A 56 -8.20 -16.23 -7.35
CA ALA A 56 -8.73 -16.01 -6.01
C ALA A 56 -7.90 -14.94 -5.27
N PRO A 57 -8.54 -13.96 -4.61
CA PRO A 57 -7.86 -13.09 -3.66
C PRO A 57 -7.17 -13.88 -2.55
N ASP A 58 -6.00 -13.39 -2.12
CA ASP A 58 -5.18 -14.06 -1.11
C ASP A 58 -4.70 -13.04 -0.09
N TYR A 59 -5.46 -12.90 1.00
CA TYR A 59 -5.12 -12.01 2.12
C TYR A 59 -4.43 -12.77 3.26
N SER A 60 -3.75 -13.89 2.95
CA SER A 60 -2.91 -14.56 3.95
C SER A 60 -1.84 -13.61 4.50
N ALA A 61 -1.39 -13.86 5.74
CA ALA A 61 -0.37 -13.04 6.38
C ALA A 61 0.91 -12.94 5.53
N GLU A 62 1.36 -14.05 4.95
CA GLU A 62 2.52 -14.09 4.05
C GLU A 62 2.34 -13.16 2.85
N ARG A 63 1.20 -13.24 2.17
CA ARG A 63 0.92 -12.40 0.99
C ARG A 63 0.76 -10.93 1.37
N ALA A 64 0.11 -10.64 2.49
CA ALA A 64 -0.07 -9.28 2.99
C ALA A 64 1.28 -8.61 3.35
N LEU A 65 2.18 -9.36 4.01
CA LEU A 65 3.52 -8.89 4.35
C LEU A 65 4.34 -8.63 3.08
N ALA A 66 4.35 -9.57 2.13
CA ALA A 66 5.06 -9.40 0.86
C ALA A 66 4.54 -8.21 0.04
N ASP A 67 3.22 -7.99 0.00
CA ASP A 67 2.63 -6.83 -0.66
C ASP A 67 3.08 -5.52 0.00
N MET A 68 2.99 -5.42 1.34
CA MET A 68 3.43 -4.25 2.08
C MET A 68 4.92 -3.95 1.86
N GLU A 69 5.79 -4.95 1.97
CA GLU A 69 7.23 -4.79 1.81
C GLU A 69 7.60 -4.28 0.43
N ASP A 70 6.99 -4.81 -0.63
CA ASP A 70 7.24 -4.33 -1.97
C ASP A 70 6.71 -2.88 -2.15
N GLN A 71 5.66 -2.45 -1.42
CA GLN A 71 5.16 -1.07 -1.50
C GLN A 71 6.14 -0.10 -0.83
N LEU A 72 6.69 -0.48 0.33
CA LEU A 72 7.77 0.25 1.01
C LEU A 72 8.98 0.45 0.08
N LYS A 73 9.38 -0.59 -0.65
CA LYS A 73 10.47 -0.51 -1.65
C LYS A 73 10.17 0.47 -2.78
N ILE A 74 8.95 0.49 -3.31
CA ILE A 74 8.56 1.43 -4.39
C ILE A 74 8.54 2.88 -3.88
N LEU A 75 8.04 3.10 -2.66
CA LEU A 75 8.00 4.41 -2.03
C LEU A 75 9.38 4.89 -1.58
N GLY A 76 10.32 3.98 -1.31
CA GLY A 76 11.62 4.31 -0.73
C GLY A 76 11.50 4.80 0.71
N ILE A 77 10.61 4.18 1.50
CA ILE A 77 10.36 4.51 2.92
C ILE A 77 10.40 3.24 3.77
N ASP A 78 10.66 3.38 5.07
CA ASP A 78 10.80 2.23 5.97
C ASP A 78 9.48 1.82 6.64
N THR A 79 8.54 2.75 6.77
CA THR A 79 7.27 2.51 7.46
C THR A 79 6.09 3.28 6.86
N PHE A 80 4.91 2.66 6.95
CA PHE A 80 3.63 3.33 6.81
C PHE A 80 3.16 3.85 8.17
N ASN A 81 2.37 4.92 8.17
CA ASN A 81 1.67 5.40 9.37
C ASN A 81 0.41 4.57 9.66
N ALA A 82 -0.21 4.03 8.61
CA ALA A 82 -1.33 3.10 8.70
C ALA A 82 -1.30 2.14 7.52
N MET A 83 -1.76 0.90 7.72
CA MET A 83 -1.99 -0.07 6.67
C MET A 83 -3.43 -0.55 6.76
N LEU A 84 -4.13 -0.57 5.62
CA LEU A 84 -5.54 -0.94 5.53
C LEU A 84 -5.70 -2.20 4.65
N ILE A 85 -6.69 -3.03 4.95
CA ILE A 85 -7.09 -4.13 4.06
C ILE A 85 -7.92 -3.53 2.93
N HIS A 86 -7.55 -3.78 1.68
CA HIS A 86 -8.22 -3.19 0.53
C HIS A 86 -9.33 -4.11 0.00
N ASP A 87 -10.57 -3.78 0.34
CA ASP A 87 -11.80 -4.31 -0.28
C ASP A 87 -11.78 -5.82 -0.60
N PRO A 88 -11.59 -6.69 0.40
CA PRO A 88 -11.62 -8.13 0.16
C PRO A 88 -13.04 -8.58 -0.17
N GLY A 89 -13.18 -9.47 -1.15
CA GLY A 89 -14.47 -10.07 -1.49
C GLY A 89 -15.08 -10.92 -0.36
N ASP A 90 -14.24 -11.44 0.53
CA ASP A 90 -14.61 -12.06 1.80
C ASP A 90 -13.56 -11.68 2.86
N ILE A 91 -14.00 -11.03 3.94
CA ILE A 91 -13.13 -10.48 4.99
C ILE A 91 -12.90 -11.47 6.14
N GLU A 92 -13.80 -12.43 6.36
CA GLU A 92 -13.75 -13.33 7.53
C GLU A 92 -12.45 -14.12 7.62
N PRO A 93 -11.88 -14.67 6.52
CA PRO A 93 -10.60 -15.37 6.58
C PRO A 93 -9.44 -14.48 7.03
N THR A 94 -9.49 -13.18 6.74
CA THR A 94 -8.43 -12.22 7.10
C THR A 94 -8.50 -11.78 8.56
N LEU A 95 -9.68 -11.85 9.18
CA LEU A 95 -9.89 -11.46 10.58
C LEU A 95 -9.81 -12.64 11.55
N THR A 96 -9.65 -13.85 11.03
CA THR A 96 -9.57 -15.05 11.86
C THR A 96 -8.26 -15.02 12.67
N PRO A 97 -8.30 -15.20 14.00
CA PRO A 97 -7.09 -15.29 14.82
C PRO A 97 -6.21 -16.47 14.40
N ASP A 98 -4.89 -16.31 14.50
CA ASP A 98 -3.90 -17.39 14.35
C ASP A 98 -4.05 -18.47 15.43
#